data_AF-A0A7W0T2I1-F1
#
_entry.id   AF-A0A7W0T2I1-F1
#
_cell.length_a   1.000
_cell.length_b   1.000
_cell.length_c   1.000
_cell.angle_alpha   90.00
_cell.angle_beta   90.00
_cell.angle_gamma   90.00
#
_symmetry.space_group_name_H-M   'P 1'
#
loop_
_entity.id
_entity.type
_entity.pdbx_description
1 polymer ?
#
loop_
_entity_poly.entity_id
_entity_poly.type
_entity_poly.pdbx_seq_one_letter_code
_entity_poly.pdbx_strand_id
1 'polypeptide(L)'
;MPLALLPAMKVAVIVNAGAGSVGTDKCEERVREIRAAFAAAEVEAEIVLCEPARLTETARQLAGAGAGKLDAIVAAGGDGTVSGIAAGLVGSEVPLAVLPLGTLNHFARDIAMPSGDLETACRAIRDGKTEAIDVGEVNGHLFINNSSIGLYPEAVMRRDVERKQGGRRKWTAMLLAIARVFKRFPLLSVCLATPERSVVTKTPFVFIGNNEYSTDMRTLGQRTTLDSGHLSLYTVRCRGRWHLLYLLGRALFSRVEAVRSFETASVTEATVMLRRRRLTVALDGEVVRMSSPLRYRIHPGVLRVIRGTPETADAMASDDAEVTSSPDLAPARVVDPASRAASRAGQR
;
A
#
# COMPACT_ATOMS: atom_id res chain seq x y z
N MET A 1 -0.27 -21.68 -42.36
CA MET A 1 -1.05 -22.20 -41.20
C MET A 1 -1.77 -21.02 -40.60
N PRO A 2 -3.11 -21.05 -40.43
CA PRO A 2 -3.79 -19.93 -39.81
C PRO A 2 -3.34 -19.82 -38.35
N LEU A 3 -2.95 -18.63 -37.91
CA LEU A 3 -2.77 -18.33 -36.48
C LEU A 3 -4.08 -18.68 -35.79
N ALA A 4 -4.06 -19.68 -34.91
CA ALA A 4 -5.15 -19.87 -33.97
C ALA A 4 -5.21 -18.59 -33.14
N LEU A 5 -6.23 -17.75 -33.37
CA LEU A 5 -6.60 -16.66 -32.49
C LEU A 5 -6.73 -17.27 -31.09
N LEU A 6 -5.79 -16.95 -30.19
CA LEU A 6 -5.93 -17.27 -28.79
C LEU A 6 -7.29 -16.72 -28.34
N PRO A 7 -8.08 -17.47 -27.56
CA PRO A 7 -9.35 -16.96 -27.07
C PRO A 7 -9.09 -15.64 -26.34
N ALA A 8 -9.84 -14.60 -26.70
CA ALA A 8 -9.71 -13.29 -26.09
C ALA A 8 -9.97 -13.40 -24.59
N MET A 9 -9.05 -12.85 -23.79
CA MET A 9 -9.15 -12.86 -22.33
C MET A 9 -10.44 -12.18 -21.90
N LYS A 10 -11.20 -12.81 -21.01
CA LYS A 10 -12.44 -12.28 -20.44
C LYS A 10 -12.26 -11.91 -18.98
N VAL A 11 -12.58 -10.68 -18.63
CA VAL A 11 -12.43 -10.17 -17.27
C VAL A 11 -13.68 -9.47 -16.77
N ALA A 12 -13.95 -9.56 -15.48
CA ALA A 12 -14.92 -8.71 -14.82
C ALA A 12 -14.19 -7.63 -14.01
N VAL A 13 -14.48 -6.36 -14.28
CA VAL A 13 -13.82 -5.21 -13.67
C VAL A 13 -14.74 -4.59 -12.64
N ILE A 14 -14.34 -4.64 -11.37
CA ILE A 14 -15.09 -4.00 -10.28
C ILE A 14 -14.47 -2.62 -10.04
N VAL A 15 -15.24 -1.57 -10.32
CA VAL A 15 -14.84 -0.17 -10.14
C VAL A 15 -15.52 0.37 -8.88
N ASN A 16 -14.72 0.87 -7.94
CA ASN A 16 -15.25 1.49 -6.73
C ASN A 16 -15.86 2.86 -7.02
N ALA A 17 -17.19 2.96 -6.95
CA ALA A 17 -17.95 4.19 -7.20
C ALA A 17 -17.67 5.32 -6.18
N GLY A 18 -17.05 5.00 -5.03
CA GLY A 18 -16.66 5.97 -4.01
C GLY A 18 -15.21 6.46 -4.10
N ALA A 19 -14.38 5.92 -5.01
CA ALA A 19 -12.93 6.18 -5.07
C ALA A 19 -12.56 7.60 -5.55
N GLY A 20 -13.53 8.38 -6.02
CA GLY A 20 -13.39 9.80 -6.26
C GLY A 20 -14.71 10.44 -5.90
N SER A 21 -14.72 11.28 -4.87
CA SER A 21 -15.92 12.00 -4.50
C SER A 21 -16.16 13.13 -5.52
N VAL A 22 -16.66 12.75 -6.69
CA VAL A 22 -16.98 13.63 -7.81
C VAL A 22 -18.18 13.03 -8.53
N GLY A 23 -19.07 13.89 -9.07
CA GLY A 23 -20.41 13.51 -9.52
C GLY A 23 -20.48 12.36 -10.55
N THR A 24 -21.70 11.90 -10.79
CA THR A 24 -22.07 10.80 -11.71
C THR A 24 -21.34 10.87 -13.06
N ASP A 25 -21.18 12.06 -13.61
CA ASP A 25 -20.58 12.27 -14.94
C ASP A 25 -19.11 11.83 -15.01
N LYS A 26 -18.34 11.99 -13.92
CA LYS A 26 -16.95 11.54 -13.85
C LYS A 26 -16.82 10.03 -13.70
N CYS A 27 -17.81 9.38 -13.10
CA CYS A 27 -17.85 7.92 -13.01
C CYS A 27 -18.08 7.31 -14.39
N GLU A 28 -18.99 7.87 -15.18
CA GLU A 28 -19.24 7.41 -16.55
C GLU A 28 -18.06 7.63 -17.49
N GLU A 29 -17.39 8.78 -17.39
CA GLU A 29 -16.16 9.07 -18.13
C GLU A 29 -15.08 8.05 -17.79
N ARG A 30 -14.85 7.78 -16.50
CA ARG A 30 -13.87 6.78 -16.06
C ARG A 30 -14.21 5.37 -16.55
N VAL A 31 -15.49 4.97 -16.53
CA VAL A 31 -15.92 3.68 -17.08
C VAL A 31 -15.65 3.59 -18.58
N ARG A 32 -15.87 4.69 -19.32
CA ARG A 32 -15.54 4.76 -20.75
C ARG A 32 -14.04 4.63 -21.00
N GLU A 33 -13.20 5.33 -20.23
CA GLU A 33 -11.73 5.23 -20.30
C GLU A 33 -11.26 3.80 -20.05
N ILE A 34 -11.73 3.17 -18.97
CA ILE A 34 -11.37 1.78 -18.62
C ILE A 34 -11.81 0.82 -19.73
N ARG A 35 -13.03 0.97 -20.26
CA ARG A 35 -13.53 0.14 -21.35
C ARG A 35 -12.67 0.28 -22.62
N ALA A 36 -12.30 1.51 -22.97
CA ALA A 36 -11.45 1.77 -24.12
C ALA A 36 -10.05 1.15 -23.94
N ALA A 37 -9.46 1.27 -22.76
CA ALA A 37 -8.15 0.69 -22.45
C ALA A 37 -8.14 -0.85 -22.54
N PHE A 38 -9.16 -1.53 -22.01
CA PHE A 38 -9.28 -2.98 -22.15
C PHE A 38 -9.51 -3.40 -23.61
N ALA A 39 -10.32 -2.65 -24.37
CA ALA A 39 -10.53 -2.92 -25.79
C ALA A 39 -9.23 -2.75 -26.59
N ALA A 40 -8.43 -1.73 -26.30
CA ALA A 40 -7.12 -1.52 -26.92
C ALA A 40 -6.11 -2.63 -26.56
N ALA A 41 -6.24 -3.22 -25.38
CA ALA A 41 -5.48 -4.40 -24.97
C ALA A 41 -6.05 -5.73 -25.51
N GLU A 42 -7.13 -5.72 -26.30
CA GLU A 42 -7.80 -6.92 -26.82
C GLU A 42 -8.38 -7.84 -25.72
N VAL A 43 -8.87 -7.24 -24.63
CA VAL A 43 -9.49 -7.94 -23.49
C VAL A 43 -10.98 -7.61 -23.42
N GLU A 44 -11.82 -8.64 -23.29
CA GLU A 44 -13.27 -8.50 -23.10
C GLU A 44 -13.58 -8.17 -21.64
N ALA A 45 -13.99 -6.93 -21.37
CA ALA A 45 -14.22 -6.43 -20.01
C ALA A 45 -15.71 -6.15 -19.73
N GLU A 46 -16.26 -6.87 -18.74
CA GLU A 46 -17.53 -6.54 -18.10
C GLU A 46 -17.28 -5.62 -16.90
N ILE A 47 -17.76 -4.37 -16.95
CA ILE A 47 -17.48 -3.38 -15.90
C ILE A 47 -18.68 -3.27 -14.95
N VAL A 48 -18.42 -3.49 -13.66
CA VAL A 48 -19.39 -3.40 -12.57
C VAL A 48 -19.01 -2.26 -11.64
N LEU A 49 -19.88 -1.25 -11.54
CA LEU A 49 -19.75 -0.21 -10.53
C LEU A 49 -20.28 -0.73 -9.20
N CYS A 50 -19.46 -0.62 -8.16
CA CYS A 50 -19.80 -1.15 -6.85
C CYS A 50 -19.49 -0.13 -5.74
N GLU A 51 -20.38 -0.08 -4.74
CA GLU A 51 -20.15 0.71 -3.54
C GLU A 51 -19.13 0.01 -2.64
N PRO A 52 -18.29 0.77 -1.88
CA PRO A 52 -17.26 0.20 -1.02
C PRO A 52 -17.74 -0.94 -0.11
N ALA A 53 -18.94 -0.82 0.46
CA ALA A 53 -19.50 -1.80 1.39
C ALA A 53 -19.86 -3.15 0.73
N ARG A 54 -20.00 -3.20 -0.61
CA ARG A 54 -20.42 -4.39 -1.36
C ARG A 54 -19.29 -5.04 -2.14
N LEU A 55 -18.08 -4.46 -2.15
CA LEU A 55 -16.93 -4.95 -2.94
C LEU A 55 -16.65 -6.44 -2.71
N THR A 56 -16.55 -6.87 -1.45
CA THR A 56 -16.27 -8.26 -1.07
C THR A 56 -17.37 -9.22 -1.53
N GLU A 57 -18.64 -8.84 -1.35
CA GLU A 57 -19.77 -9.67 -1.73
C GLU A 57 -19.88 -9.78 -3.25
N THR A 58 -19.75 -8.68 -3.98
CA THR A 58 -19.75 -8.65 -5.44
C THR A 58 -18.62 -9.48 -6.02
N ALA A 59 -17.40 -9.36 -5.48
CA ALA A 59 -16.27 -10.17 -5.92
C ALA A 59 -16.52 -11.67 -5.74
N ARG A 60 -17.07 -12.08 -4.58
CA ARG A 60 -17.43 -13.47 -4.31
C ARG A 60 -18.51 -13.99 -5.27
N GLN A 61 -19.55 -13.19 -5.54
CA GLN A 61 -20.62 -13.56 -6.46
C GLN A 61 -20.10 -13.73 -7.90
N LEU A 62 -19.27 -12.79 -8.37
CA LEU A 62 -18.65 -12.86 -9.70
C LEU A 62 -17.70 -14.05 -9.82
N ALA A 63 -16.92 -14.35 -8.79
CA ALA A 63 -16.06 -15.53 -8.76
C ALA A 63 -16.88 -16.83 -8.86
N GLY A 64 -17.97 -16.93 -8.11
CA GLY A 64 -18.87 -18.09 -8.15
C GLY A 64 -19.57 -18.27 -9.49
N ALA A 65 -20.09 -17.18 -10.09
CA ALA A 65 -20.77 -17.22 -11.39
C ALA A 65 -19.81 -17.37 -12.59
N GLY A 66 -18.60 -16.85 -12.43
CA GLY A 66 -17.55 -16.77 -13.44
C GLY A 66 -16.52 -17.90 -13.40
N ALA A 67 -16.62 -18.85 -12.48
CA ALA A 67 -15.73 -20.01 -12.43
C ALA A 67 -15.72 -20.76 -13.78
N GLY A 68 -14.56 -20.83 -14.42
CA GLY A 68 -14.38 -21.43 -15.76
C GLY A 68 -14.86 -20.56 -16.94
N LYS A 69 -15.26 -19.31 -16.69
CA LYS A 69 -15.73 -18.35 -17.71
C LYS A 69 -14.96 -17.04 -17.73
N LEU A 70 -14.47 -16.61 -16.57
CA LEU A 70 -13.64 -15.42 -16.41
C LEU A 70 -12.19 -15.85 -16.19
N ASP A 71 -11.29 -15.21 -16.92
CA ASP A 71 -9.85 -15.37 -16.75
C ASP A 71 -9.34 -14.55 -15.56
N ALA A 72 -10.02 -13.47 -15.19
CA ALA A 72 -9.70 -12.67 -14.00
C ALA A 72 -10.87 -11.80 -13.51
N ILE A 73 -10.79 -11.40 -12.24
CA ILE A 73 -11.57 -10.28 -11.69
C ILE A 73 -10.61 -9.13 -11.40
N VAL A 74 -10.85 -7.97 -12.02
CA VAL A 74 -9.99 -6.80 -11.92
C VAL A 74 -10.51 -5.83 -10.85
N ALA A 75 -9.68 -5.53 -9.85
CA ALA A 75 -9.91 -4.46 -8.90
C ALA A 75 -9.44 -3.12 -9.46
N ALA A 76 -10.39 -2.26 -9.87
CA ALA A 76 -10.10 -0.92 -10.36
C ALA A 76 -10.27 0.12 -9.23
N GLY A 77 -9.16 0.52 -8.62
CA GLY A 77 -9.19 1.40 -7.44
C GLY A 77 -7.84 1.55 -6.75
N GLY A 78 -7.88 2.04 -5.51
CA GLY A 78 -6.72 2.05 -4.60
C GLY A 78 -6.71 0.85 -3.65
N ASP A 79 -5.81 0.84 -2.69
CA ASP A 79 -5.55 -0.30 -1.80
C ASP A 79 -6.78 -0.84 -1.05
N GLY A 80 -7.69 0.04 -0.60
CA GLY A 80 -8.94 -0.39 0.05
C GLY A 80 -9.89 -1.14 -0.90
N THR A 81 -9.98 -0.71 -2.16
CA THR A 81 -10.74 -1.43 -3.19
C THR A 81 -10.15 -2.81 -3.44
N VAL A 82 -8.82 -2.85 -3.57
CA VAL A 82 -8.08 -4.09 -3.82
C VAL A 82 -8.25 -5.07 -2.65
N SER A 83 -8.09 -4.61 -1.39
CA SER A 83 -8.28 -5.44 -0.19
C SER A 83 -9.71 -5.99 -0.09
N GLY A 84 -10.72 -5.15 -0.33
CA GLY A 84 -12.12 -5.57 -0.29
C GLY A 84 -12.46 -6.65 -1.33
N ILE A 85 -11.98 -6.50 -2.56
CA ILE A 85 -12.18 -7.50 -3.63
C ILE A 85 -11.36 -8.75 -3.35
N ALA A 86 -10.09 -8.62 -2.95
CA ALA A 86 -9.22 -9.74 -2.61
C ALA A 86 -9.85 -10.64 -1.54
N ALA A 87 -10.44 -10.06 -0.49
CA ALA A 87 -11.16 -10.81 0.54
C ALA A 87 -12.34 -11.65 -0.01
N GLY A 88 -12.95 -11.22 -1.12
CA GLY A 88 -14.01 -11.97 -1.81
C GLY A 88 -13.50 -13.10 -2.70
N LEU A 89 -12.23 -13.04 -3.10
CA LEU A 89 -11.58 -13.98 -4.01
C LEU A 89 -10.68 -15.00 -3.31
N VAL A 90 -10.48 -14.90 -1.99
CA VAL A 90 -9.72 -15.90 -1.23
C VAL A 90 -10.39 -17.28 -1.38
N GLY A 91 -9.61 -18.27 -1.81
CA GLY A 91 -10.08 -19.63 -2.11
C GLY A 91 -10.77 -19.78 -3.48
N SER A 92 -10.85 -18.71 -4.29
CA SER A 92 -11.35 -18.77 -5.66
C SER A 92 -10.28 -19.24 -6.64
N GLU A 93 -10.70 -19.95 -7.68
CA GLU A 93 -9.85 -20.30 -8.82
C GLU A 93 -9.62 -19.11 -9.77
N VAL A 94 -10.54 -18.13 -9.76
CA VAL A 94 -10.47 -16.91 -10.60
C VAL A 94 -9.46 -15.93 -9.98
N PRO A 95 -8.39 -15.56 -10.69
CA PRO A 95 -7.36 -14.69 -10.15
C PRO A 95 -7.81 -13.23 -10.06
N LEU A 96 -7.23 -12.52 -9.10
CA LEU A 96 -7.34 -11.07 -8.93
C LEU A 96 -6.32 -10.36 -9.84
N ALA A 97 -6.78 -9.45 -10.68
CA ALA A 97 -5.92 -8.45 -11.30
C ALA A 97 -6.17 -7.07 -10.68
N VAL A 98 -5.24 -6.13 -10.85
CA VAL A 98 -5.37 -4.79 -10.29
C VAL A 98 -5.21 -3.76 -11.38
N LEU A 99 -6.14 -2.81 -11.44
CA LEU A 99 -5.99 -1.59 -12.21
C LEU A 99 -5.75 -0.45 -11.20
N PRO A 100 -4.49 0.02 -11.06
CA PRO A 100 -4.10 0.94 -10.00
C PRO A 100 -4.62 2.36 -10.26
N LEU A 101 -5.76 2.70 -9.65
CA LEU A 101 -6.39 4.03 -9.75
C LEU A 101 -6.27 4.86 -8.47
N GLY A 102 -5.57 4.34 -7.45
CA GLY A 102 -5.31 5.04 -6.19
C GLY A 102 -4.01 5.86 -6.19
N THR A 103 -3.70 6.49 -5.05
CA THR A 103 -2.52 7.36 -4.91
C THR A 103 -1.24 6.60 -4.57
N LEU A 104 -1.32 5.54 -3.76
CA LEU A 104 -0.14 4.82 -3.24
C LEU A 104 0.02 3.43 -3.86
N ASN A 105 -1.09 2.75 -4.17
CA ASN A 105 -1.16 1.47 -4.88
C ASN A 105 -0.09 0.46 -4.42
N HIS A 106 0.04 0.29 -3.11
CA HIS A 106 1.09 -0.54 -2.50
C HIS A 106 1.02 -1.97 -3.02
N PHE A 107 -0.18 -2.55 -3.06
CA PHE A 107 -0.34 -3.92 -3.53
C PHE A 107 -0.06 -4.08 -5.03
N ALA A 108 -0.46 -3.10 -5.84
CA ALA A 108 -0.17 -3.10 -7.28
C ALA A 108 1.34 -3.13 -7.56
N ARG A 109 2.11 -2.36 -6.78
CA ARG A 109 3.58 -2.36 -6.85
C ARG A 109 4.19 -3.71 -6.46
N ASP A 110 3.65 -4.36 -5.42
CA ASP A 110 4.13 -5.67 -4.98
C ASP A 110 3.93 -6.75 -6.07
N ILE A 111 2.83 -6.67 -6.83
CA ILE A 111 2.55 -7.56 -7.97
C ILE A 111 3.10 -7.03 -9.32
N ALA A 112 4.03 -6.06 -9.27
CA ALA A 112 4.67 -5.47 -10.46
C ALA A 112 3.67 -4.95 -11.53
N MET A 113 2.50 -4.48 -11.10
CA MET A 113 1.50 -3.91 -12.00
C MET A 113 1.82 -2.43 -12.25
N PRO A 114 1.95 -2.00 -13.52
CA PRO A 114 2.33 -0.64 -13.85
C PRO A 114 1.24 0.36 -13.43
N SER A 115 1.69 1.50 -12.90
CA SER A 115 0.82 2.62 -12.52
C SER A 115 0.98 3.79 -13.48
N GLY A 116 -0.12 4.48 -13.77
CA GLY A 116 -0.11 5.65 -14.66
C GLY A 116 -1.06 5.41 -15.84
N ASP A 117 -0.51 4.90 -16.93
CA ASP A 117 -1.28 4.61 -18.15
C ASP A 117 -2.17 3.37 -18.00
N LEU A 118 -3.45 3.54 -18.30
CA LEU A 118 -4.46 2.47 -18.20
C LEU A 118 -4.22 1.39 -19.24
N GLU A 119 -3.80 1.76 -20.46
CA GLU A 119 -3.58 0.78 -21.52
C GLU A 119 -2.41 -0.14 -21.19
N THR A 120 -1.33 0.41 -20.67
CA THR A 120 -0.16 -0.34 -20.19
C THR A 120 -0.55 -1.30 -19.06
N ALA A 121 -1.39 -0.88 -18.12
CA ALA A 121 -1.91 -1.76 -17.07
C ALA A 121 -2.85 -2.86 -17.63
N CYS A 122 -3.73 -2.54 -18.58
CA CYS A 122 -4.58 -3.54 -19.24
C CYS A 122 -3.76 -4.58 -20.01
N ARG A 123 -2.69 -4.17 -20.70
CA ARG A 123 -1.75 -5.09 -21.37
C ARG A 123 -1.00 -5.95 -20.35
N ALA A 124 -0.55 -5.38 -19.24
CA ALA A 124 0.09 -6.13 -18.17
C ALA A 124 -0.87 -7.14 -17.50
N ILE A 125 -2.17 -6.85 -17.44
CA ILE A 125 -3.20 -7.81 -17.00
C ILE A 125 -3.32 -8.97 -18.01
N ARG A 126 -3.31 -8.67 -19.31
CA ARG A 126 -3.39 -9.69 -20.38
C ARG A 126 -2.17 -10.60 -20.41
N ASP A 127 -0.98 -10.01 -20.39
CA ASP A 127 0.30 -10.71 -20.59
C ASP A 127 0.90 -11.22 -19.27
N GLY A 128 0.29 -10.84 -18.14
CA GLY A 128 0.73 -11.19 -16.81
C GLY A 128 0.59 -12.67 -16.49
N LYS A 129 1.28 -13.10 -15.44
CA LYS A 129 1.27 -14.49 -14.99
C LYS A 129 0.44 -14.62 -13.72
N THR A 130 -0.32 -15.71 -13.63
CA THR A 130 -1.05 -16.02 -12.40
C THR A 130 -0.09 -16.62 -11.38
N GLU A 131 -0.01 -16.01 -10.21
CA GLU A 131 0.74 -16.49 -9.05
C GLU A 131 -0.21 -16.67 -7.86
N ALA A 132 0.04 -17.68 -7.03
CA ALA A 132 -0.65 -17.86 -5.77
C ALA A 132 0.12 -17.10 -4.68
N ILE A 133 -0.58 -16.26 -3.93
CA ILE A 133 -0.02 -15.47 -2.85
C ILE A 133 -0.71 -15.77 -1.53
N ASP A 134 0.00 -15.46 -0.46
CA ASP A 134 -0.48 -15.68 0.89
C ASP A 134 -1.42 -14.56 1.32
N VAL A 135 -2.31 -14.89 2.26
CA VAL A 135 -3.21 -13.94 2.88
C VAL A 135 -3.10 -14.05 4.39
N GLY A 136 -2.93 -12.91 5.06
CA GLY A 136 -2.96 -12.85 6.51
C GLY A 136 -4.41 -12.82 7.01
N GLU A 137 -4.65 -13.39 8.18
CA GLU A 137 -5.93 -13.29 8.87
C GLU A 137 -5.71 -12.85 10.31
N VAL A 138 -6.60 -12.01 10.83
CA VAL A 138 -6.76 -11.76 12.26
C VAL A 138 -8.22 -11.87 12.69
N ASN A 139 -8.50 -12.77 13.63
CA ASN A 139 -9.86 -12.98 14.17
C ASN A 139 -10.94 -13.12 13.08
N GLY A 140 -10.67 -13.84 11.99
CA GLY A 140 -11.59 -14.02 10.87
C GLY A 140 -11.59 -12.90 9.81
N HIS A 141 -10.83 -11.82 10.01
CA HIS A 141 -10.68 -10.76 9.01
C HIS A 141 -9.38 -10.94 8.22
N LEU A 142 -9.50 -10.94 6.91
CA LEU A 142 -8.37 -11.11 5.99
C LEU A 142 -7.66 -9.77 5.74
N PHE A 143 -6.36 -9.83 5.48
CA PHE A 143 -5.54 -8.70 5.02
C PHE A 143 -4.47 -9.20 4.06
N ILE A 144 -4.22 -8.43 3.00
CA ILE A 144 -3.26 -8.80 1.95
C ILE A 144 -1.92 -8.11 2.09
N ASN A 145 -1.82 -6.99 2.81
CA ASN A 145 -0.59 -6.23 3.03
C ASN A 145 -0.14 -6.33 4.48
N ASN A 146 -0.87 -5.67 5.39
CA ASN A 146 -0.47 -5.62 6.78
C ASN A 146 -1.62 -5.33 7.74
N SER A 147 -1.37 -5.68 8.99
CA SER A 147 -2.16 -5.29 10.14
C SER A 147 -1.31 -4.43 11.08
N SER A 148 -1.88 -3.38 11.62
CA SER A 148 -1.21 -2.55 12.63
C SER A 148 -2.09 -2.35 13.86
N ILE A 149 -1.45 -1.99 14.97
CA ILE A 149 -2.11 -1.65 16.24
C ILE A 149 -1.29 -0.54 16.90
N GLY A 150 -1.96 0.45 17.51
CA GLY A 150 -1.29 1.41 18.40
C GLY A 150 -1.18 2.81 17.83
N LEU A 151 0.04 3.27 17.55
CA LEU A 151 0.35 4.62 17.09
C LEU A 151 -0.26 4.90 15.71
N TYR A 152 -1.59 5.00 15.70
CA TYR A 152 -2.33 5.59 14.62
C TYR A 152 -2.14 7.09 14.73
N PRO A 153 -1.65 7.74 13.67
CA PRO A 153 -1.93 9.15 13.52
C PRO A 153 -3.45 9.27 13.58
N GLU A 154 -4.00 9.87 14.63
CA GLU A 154 -5.40 10.33 14.68
C GLU A 154 -5.73 11.23 13.46
N ALA A 155 -4.73 11.60 12.65
CA ALA A 155 -4.83 12.19 11.32
C ALA A 155 -5.50 11.27 10.27
N VAL A 156 -5.29 9.95 10.28
CA VAL A 156 -5.93 9.04 9.30
C VAL A 156 -7.41 8.77 9.64
N MET A 157 -7.73 8.77 10.94
CA MET A 157 -9.12 8.68 11.46
C MET A 157 -9.95 9.95 11.25
N ARG A 158 -9.36 11.01 10.67
CA ARG A 158 -10.07 12.24 10.27
C ARG A 158 -10.14 12.38 8.75
N ARG A 159 -10.37 11.27 8.03
CA ARG A 159 -10.86 11.33 6.63
C ARG A 159 -12.16 12.15 6.49
N ASP A 160 -12.86 12.47 7.59
CA ASP A 160 -14.01 13.39 7.59
C ASP A 160 -13.69 14.89 7.76
N VAL A 161 -12.42 15.31 7.98
CA VAL A 161 -12.10 16.74 8.18
C VAL A 161 -11.58 17.45 6.93
N GLU A 162 -11.12 16.73 5.89
CA GLU A 162 -10.25 17.34 4.87
C GLU A 162 -10.79 17.33 3.44
N ARG A 163 -12.08 17.66 3.25
CA ARG A 163 -12.60 17.98 1.91
C ARG A 163 -12.70 19.48 1.60
N LYS A 164 -12.18 20.38 2.46
CA LYS A 164 -12.45 21.84 2.28
C LYS A 164 -11.31 22.87 2.36
N GLN A 165 -10.03 22.59 2.66
CA GLN A 165 -9.08 23.71 2.88
C GLN A 165 -7.63 23.48 2.38
N GLY A 166 -7.04 24.55 1.82
CA GLY A 166 -5.80 24.60 1.04
C GLY A 166 -4.46 24.40 1.79
N GLY A 167 -3.38 24.34 1.01
CA GLY A 167 -2.09 23.69 1.30
C GLY A 167 -1.25 24.12 2.52
N ARG A 168 -1.50 25.29 3.14
CA ARG A 168 -0.77 25.72 4.37
C ARG A 168 -1.43 25.26 5.67
N ARG A 169 -2.77 25.08 5.69
CA ARG A 169 -3.49 24.54 6.86
C ARG A 169 -3.30 23.03 7.02
N LYS A 170 -3.01 22.31 5.93
CA LYS A 170 -2.75 20.87 5.92
C LYS A 170 -1.51 20.50 6.73
N TRP A 171 -0.38 21.17 6.49
CA TRP A 171 0.87 20.90 7.21
C TRP A 171 0.79 21.28 8.69
N THR A 172 0.11 22.39 9.05
CA THR A 172 -0.06 22.76 10.45
C THR A 172 -1.03 21.84 11.20
N ALA A 173 -2.10 21.38 10.55
CA ALA A 173 -2.99 20.35 11.10
C ALA A 173 -2.26 19.02 11.30
N MET A 174 -1.41 18.62 10.35
CA MET A 174 -0.57 17.43 10.46
C MET A 174 0.45 17.56 11.59
N LEU A 175 1.13 18.70 11.71
CA LEU A 175 2.10 18.96 12.78
C LEU A 175 1.45 18.96 14.17
N LEU A 176 0.25 19.55 14.30
CA LEU A 176 -0.55 19.50 15.53
C LEU A 176 -1.04 18.09 15.85
N ALA A 177 -1.39 17.28 14.85
CA ALA A 177 -1.75 15.88 15.04
C ALA A 177 -0.55 15.05 15.52
N ILE A 178 0.62 15.23 14.89
CA ILE A 178 1.89 14.63 15.33
C ILE A 178 2.22 15.05 16.76
N ALA A 179 2.10 16.34 17.08
CA ALA A 179 2.35 16.86 18.43
C ALA A 179 1.38 16.29 19.48
N ARG A 180 0.10 16.08 19.14
CA ARG A 180 -0.88 15.43 20.02
C ARG A 180 -0.55 13.96 20.26
N VAL A 181 -0.24 13.21 19.20
CA VAL A 181 0.19 11.80 19.30
C VAL A 181 1.46 11.69 20.16
N PHE A 182 2.42 12.61 19.95
CA PHE A 182 3.65 12.71 20.72
C PHE A 182 3.40 13.05 22.20
N LYS A 183 2.49 13.98 22.50
CA LYS A 183 2.13 14.35 23.88
C LYS A 183 1.46 13.19 24.62
N ARG A 184 0.61 12.42 23.92
CA ARG A 184 -0.15 11.29 24.50
C ARG A 184 0.71 10.02 24.66
N PHE A 185 1.70 9.82 23.79
CA PHE A 185 2.67 8.72 23.79
C PHE A 185 2.10 7.37 24.28
N PRO A 186 1.10 6.80 23.58
CA PRO A 186 0.41 5.62 24.06
C PRO A 186 1.33 4.39 23.97
N LEU A 187 1.98 4.03 25.08
CA LEU A 187 2.65 2.74 25.20
C LEU A 187 1.61 1.66 25.41
N LEU A 188 1.53 0.74 24.46
CA LEU A 188 0.75 -0.49 24.58
C LEU A 188 1.57 -1.51 25.34
N SER A 189 1.03 -2.01 26.45
CA SER A 189 1.54 -3.23 27.06
C SER A 189 0.91 -4.40 26.32
N VAL A 190 1.72 -5.12 25.55
CA VAL A 190 1.31 -6.23 24.71
C VAL A 190 2.04 -7.50 25.14
N CYS A 191 1.31 -8.61 25.18
CA CYS A 191 1.90 -9.93 25.24
C CYS A 191 1.84 -10.52 23.84
N LEU A 192 3.01 -10.79 23.26
CA LEU A 192 3.17 -11.40 21.96
C LEU A 192 3.47 -12.88 22.21
N ALA A 193 2.51 -13.75 21.90
CA ALA A 193 2.69 -15.19 21.97
C ALA A 193 2.82 -15.75 20.55
N THR A 194 3.95 -16.39 20.27
CA THR A 194 4.21 -17.18 19.07
C THR A 194 4.41 -18.65 19.50
N PRO A 195 4.40 -19.62 18.57
CA PRO A 195 4.66 -21.02 18.91
C PRO A 195 5.98 -21.24 19.66
N GLU A 196 6.99 -20.42 19.38
CA GLU A 196 8.34 -20.55 19.93
C GLU A 196 8.54 -19.78 21.24
N ARG A 197 7.88 -18.63 21.40
CA ARG A 197 8.12 -17.73 22.54
C ARG A 197 6.92 -16.88 22.90
N SER A 198 6.83 -16.53 24.17
CA SER A 198 5.92 -15.49 24.65
C SER A 198 6.74 -14.34 25.26
N VAL A 199 6.54 -13.14 24.75
CA VAL A 199 7.26 -11.93 25.18
C VAL A 199 6.26 -10.86 25.57
N VAL A 200 6.40 -10.36 26.80
CA VAL A 200 5.67 -9.17 27.24
C VAL A 200 6.53 -7.95 26.98
N THR A 201 6.02 -7.03 26.16
CA THR A 201 6.75 -5.80 25.80
C THR A 201 5.85 -4.57 25.87
N LYS A 202 6.47 -3.40 26.05
CA LYS A 202 5.82 -2.10 25.96
C LYS A 202 6.26 -1.44 24.66
N THR A 203 5.32 -1.27 23.74
CA THR A 203 5.59 -0.74 22.41
C THR A 203 4.57 0.34 22.04
N PRO A 204 4.95 1.41 21.32
CA PRO A 204 4.00 2.38 20.80
C PRO A 204 3.10 1.80 19.70
N PHE A 205 3.58 0.79 18.97
CA PHE A 205 2.80 0.10 17.93
C PHE A 205 3.22 -1.36 17.77
N VAL A 206 2.32 -2.15 17.19
CA VAL A 206 2.61 -3.49 16.68
C VAL A 206 2.28 -3.47 15.20
N PHE A 207 3.20 -3.92 14.35
CA PHE A 207 2.99 -4.08 12.93
C PHE A 207 3.16 -5.55 12.58
N ILE A 208 2.22 -6.10 11.83
CA ILE A 208 2.19 -7.48 11.34
C ILE A 208 2.10 -7.40 9.82
N GLY A 209 3.18 -7.69 9.12
CA GLY A 209 3.20 -7.78 7.67
C GLY A 209 2.78 -9.18 7.19
N ASN A 210 2.06 -9.23 6.07
CA ASN A 210 1.88 -10.44 5.29
C ASN A 210 3.12 -10.63 4.40
N ASN A 211 3.97 -11.61 4.71
CA ASN A 211 5.34 -11.76 4.20
C ASN A 211 6.33 -10.71 4.73
N GLU A 212 7.60 -10.90 4.42
CA GLU A 212 8.67 -10.01 4.85
C GLU A 212 8.69 -8.72 4.03
N TYR A 213 8.67 -7.59 4.74
CA TYR A 213 8.83 -6.28 4.13
C TYR A 213 10.32 -5.98 4.00
N SER A 214 10.73 -5.53 2.81
CA SER A 214 12.10 -5.12 2.57
C SER A 214 12.49 -4.00 3.52
N THR A 215 13.63 -4.19 4.16
CA THR A 215 14.26 -3.20 5.03
C THR A 215 15.23 -2.28 4.28
N ASP A 216 15.42 -2.50 2.98
CA ASP A 216 16.33 -1.71 2.15
C ASP A 216 15.71 -0.36 1.78
N MET A 217 16.49 0.72 1.92
CA MET A 217 16.01 2.11 1.78
C MET A 217 15.27 2.41 0.46
N ARG A 218 15.63 1.71 -0.64
CA ARG A 218 15.03 1.90 -1.96
C ARG A 218 13.71 1.16 -2.14
N THR A 219 13.47 0.10 -1.35
CA THR A 219 12.29 -0.77 -1.43
C THR A 219 11.54 -0.84 -0.10
N LEU A 220 11.80 0.10 0.82
CA LEU A 220 11.14 0.21 2.11
C LEU A 220 9.62 0.22 1.94
N GLY A 221 8.96 -0.75 2.57
CA GLY A 221 7.50 -0.90 2.46
C GLY A 221 7.03 -1.70 1.25
N GLN A 222 7.94 -2.27 0.45
CA GLN A 222 7.65 -3.30 -0.55
C GLN A 222 7.95 -4.69 -0.01
N ARG A 223 7.27 -5.68 -0.56
CA ARG A 223 7.53 -7.09 -0.24
C ARG A 223 8.34 -7.73 -1.35
N THR A 224 9.37 -8.47 -0.97
CA THR A 224 10.22 -9.21 -1.92
C THR A 224 9.59 -10.53 -2.34
N THR A 225 8.80 -11.13 -1.44
CA THR A 225 8.05 -12.37 -1.65
C THR A 225 6.61 -12.20 -1.17
N LEU A 226 5.68 -12.88 -1.84
CA LEU A 226 4.26 -12.84 -1.52
C LEU A 226 3.70 -14.21 -1.11
N ASP A 227 4.55 -15.23 -1.14
CA ASP A 227 4.27 -16.67 -0.99
C ASP A 227 5.21 -17.35 0.02
N SER A 228 5.81 -16.58 0.94
CA SER A 228 6.79 -17.10 1.91
C SER A 228 6.19 -18.00 2.98
N GLY A 229 4.86 -18.00 3.15
CA GLY A 229 4.14 -18.73 4.17
C GLY A 229 4.32 -18.17 5.58
N HIS A 230 4.73 -16.91 5.72
CA HIS A 230 5.05 -16.32 7.02
C HIS A 230 4.49 -14.90 7.23
N LEU A 231 4.14 -14.59 8.48
CA LEU A 231 3.86 -13.24 8.96
C LEU A 231 5.11 -12.64 9.57
N SER A 232 5.36 -11.37 9.26
CA SER A 232 6.46 -10.59 9.83
C SER A 232 5.95 -9.69 10.96
N LEU A 233 6.33 -9.99 12.20
CA LEU A 233 5.96 -9.22 13.37
C LEU A 233 7.06 -8.21 13.70
N TYR A 234 6.74 -6.92 13.66
CA TYR A 234 7.65 -5.83 14.01
C TYR A 234 7.11 -5.07 15.23
N THR A 235 7.95 -4.98 16.27
CA THR A 235 7.69 -4.13 17.43
C THR A 235 8.93 -3.36 17.84
N VAL A 236 8.72 -2.20 18.47
CA VAL A 236 9.83 -1.36 18.94
C VAL A 236 9.76 -1.21 20.45
N ARG A 237 10.86 -1.54 21.13
CA ARG A 237 11.02 -1.25 22.56
C ARG A 237 11.40 0.22 22.75
N CYS A 238 10.40 1.08 23.00
CA CYS A 238 10.65 2.47 23.32
C CYS A 238 10.73 2.72 24.83
N ARG A 239 11.80 3.41 25.27
CA ARG A 239 11.97 3.92 26.65
C ARG A 239 11.29 5.27 26.90
N GLY A 240 10.71 5.90 25.86
CA GLY A 240 10.04 7.19 25.95
C GLY A 240 9.94 7.92 24.61
N ARG A 241 9.31 9.11 24.63
CA ARG A 241 9.01 9.92 23.43
C ARG A 241 10.24 10.37 22.64
N TRP A 242 11.32 10.72 23.35
CA TRP A 242 12.58 11.11 22.73
C TRP A 242 13.29 9.93 22.07
N HIS A 243 13.15 8.73 22.63
CA HIS A 243 13.68 7.52 22.00
C HIS A 243 12.89 7.20 20.71
N LEU A 244 11.56 7.37 20.70
CA LEU A 244 10.80 7.24 19.46
C LEU A 244 11.20 8.28 18.41
N LEU A 245 11.38 9.55 18.81
CA LEU A 245 11.82 10.60 17.88
C LEU A 245 13.23 10.35 17.36
N TYR A 246 14.13 9.87 18.21
CA TYR A 246 15.46 9.43 17.81
C TYR A 246 15.39 8.27 16.80
N LEU A 247 14.52 7.27 17.01
CA LEU A 247 14.34 6.17 16.06
C LEU A 247 13.71 6.62 14.74
N LEU A 248 12.70 7.50 14.78
CA LEU A 248 12.09 8.08 13.59
C LEU A 248 13.09 8.97 12.83
N GLY A 249 13.83 9.81 13.55
CA GLY A 249 14.90 10.62 12.99
C GLY A 249 16.01 9.75 12.38
N ARG A 250 16.39 8.66 13.04
CA ARG A 250 17.34 7.70 12.47
C ARG A 250 16.79 6.97 11.25
N ALA A 251 15.51 6.62 11.22
CA ALA A 251 14.88 6.05 10.03
C ALA A 251 14.87 7.05 8.86
N LEU A 252 14.75 8.36 9.14
CA LEU A 252 14.72 9.42 8.13
C LEU A 252 16.12 9.84 7.66
N PHE A 253 17.12 9.84 8.55
CA PHE A 253 18.47 10.39 8.30
C PHE A 253 19.58 9.33 8.17
N SER A 254 19.43 8.14 8.76
CA SER A 254 20.44 7.07 8.69
C SER A 254 20.04 5.98 7.72
N ARG A 255 20.74 5.98 6.59
CA ARG A 255 21.01 4.80 5.75
C ARG A 255 21.45 3.62 6.67
N VAL A 256 20.65 2.54 6.70
CA VAL A 256 21.05 1.13 6.91
C VAL A 256 21.02 0.47 8.33
N GLU A 257 20.95 1.14 9.49
CA GLU A 257 21.08 0.38 10.78
C GLU A 257 19.95 0.51 11.83
N ALA A 258 18.82 1.15 11.51
CA ALA A 258 17.74 1.32 12.50
C ALA A 258 16.97 0.01 12.84
N VAL A 259 17.17 -1.07 12.07
CA VAL A 259 16.37 -2.31 12.18
C VAL A 259 16.74 -3.16 13.40
N ARG A 260 17.92 -2.99 14.01
CA ARG A 260 18.30 -3.75 15.23
C ARG A 260 17.48 -3.41 16.48
N SER A 261 16.70 -2.33 16.44
CA SER A 261 15.77 -1.97 17.53
C SER A 261 14.37 -2.54 17.35
N PHE A 262 14.11 -3.19 16.22
CA PHE A 262 12.87 -3.90 15.95
C PHE A 262 13.05 -5.35 16.36
N GLU A 263 12.17 -5.84 17.22
CA GLU A 263 12.04 -7.28 17.36
C GLU A 263 11.26 -7.78 16.16
N THR A 264 11.98 -8.34 15.19
CA THR A 264 11.41 -9.05 14.05
C THR A 264 11.22 -10.52 14.43
N ALA A 265 10.03 -11.05 14.18
CA ALA A 265 9.78 -12.49 14.22
C ALA A 265 9.05 -12.89 12.95
N SER A 266 9.53 -13.93 12.28
CA SER A 266 8.83 -14.57 11.17
C SER A 266 8.05 -15.76 11.74
N VAL A 267 6.73 -15.76 11.60
CA VAL A 267 5.86 -16.74 12.26
C VAL A 267 4.66 -17.12 11.39
N THR A 268 4.18 -18.34 11.51
CA THR A 268 2.93 -18.78 10.83
C THR A 268 1.68 -18.36 11.60
N GLU A 269 1.78 -18.30 12.93
CA GLU A 269 0.70 -17.90 13.82
C GLU A 269 1.24 -16.99 14.94
N ALA A 270 0.43 -16.02 15.35
CA ALA A 270 0.76 -15.17 16.49
C ALA A 270 -0.50 -14.77 17.25
N THR A 271 -0.43 -14.73 18.58
CA THR A 271 -1.48 -14.16 19.42
C THR A 271 -0.97 -12.88 20.05
N VAL A 272 -1.61 -11.76 19.74
CA VAL A 272 -1.35 -10.45 20.36
C VAL A 272 -2.41 -10.19 21.41
N MET A 273 -2.02 -10.23 22.68
CA MET A 273 -2.90 -9.93 23.80
C MET A 273 -2.64 -8.52 24.31
N LEU A 274 -3.70 -7.75 24.51
CA LEU A 274 -3.64 -6.42 25.10
C LEU A 274 -4.51 -6.36 26.35
N ARG A 275 -4.15 -5.49 27.30
CA ARG A 275 -4.96 -5.26 28.52
C ARG A 275 -6.36 -4.71 28.19
N ARG A 276 -6.51 -3.98 27.08
CA ARG A 276 -7.80 -3.44 26.64
C ARG A 276 -8.60 -4.53 25.91
N ARG A 277 -9.86 -4.71 26.30
CA ARG A 277 -10.76 -5.71 25.69
C ARG A 277 -11.13 -5.40 24.25
N ARG A 278 -11.36 -4.12 23.92
CA ARG A 278 -11.67 -3.66 22.56
C ARG A 278 -10.63 -2.67 22.10
N LEU A 279 -10.16 -2.84 20.88
CA LEU A 279 -9.16 -1.99 20.26
C LEU A 279 -9.45 -1.79 18.78
N THR A 280 -8.81 -0.77 18.24
CA THR A 280 -8.83 -0.46 16.83
C THR A 280 -7.60 -1.09 16.19
N VAL A 281 -7.83 -1.89 15.16
CA VAL A 281 -6.82 -2.56 14.34
C VAL A 281 -7.00 -2.03 12.93
N ALA A 282 -5.93 -1.59 12.28
CA ALA A 282 -5.98 -1.31 10.85
C ALA A 282 -5.52 -2.51 10.06
N LEU A 283 -6.26 -2.83 9.01
CA LEU A 283 -6.01 -3.88 8.04
C LEU A 283 -5.95 -3.21 6.67
N ASP A 284 -4.82 -3.29 6.00
CA ASP A 284 -4.62 -2.71 4.66
C ASP A 284 -5.01 -1.21 4.55
N GLY A 285 -4.90 -0.48 5.67
CA GLY A 285 -5.28 0.93 5.76
C GLY A 285 -6.74 1.21 6.12
N GLU A 286 -7.60 0.19 6.20
CA GLU A 286 -8.95 0.28 6.75
C GLU A 286 -8.98 -0.05 8.24
N VAL A 287 -9.97 0.49 8.95
CA VAL A 287 -9.99 0.46 10.41
C VAL A 287 -11.13 -0.41 10.93
N VAL A 288 -10.78 -1.48 11.63
CA VAL A 288 -11.73 -2.45 12.20
C VAL A 288 -11.62 -2.46 13.73
N ARG A 289 -12.77 -2.52 14.40
CA ARG A 289 -12.81 -2.70 15.87
C ARG A 289 -12.84 -4.18 16.20
N MET A 290 -11.86 -4.63 16.97
CA MET A 290 -11.70 -6.04 17.35
C MET A 290 -11.56 -6.20 18.86
N SER A 291 -11.80 -7.44 19.31
CA SER A 291 -11.59 -7.81 20.71
C SER A 291 -10.27 -8.55 20.88
N SER A 292 -9.55 -8.24 21.95
CA SER A 292 -8.36 -9.01 22.38
C SER A 292 -8.81 -10.35 23.01
N PRO A 293 -8.11 -11.47 22.79
CA PRO A 293 -6.86 -11.61 22.04
C PRO A 293 -7.03 -11.50 20.53
N LEU A 294 -6.04 -10.92 19.86
CA LEU A 294 -5.96 -10.93 18.39
C LEU A 294 -5.17 -12.15 17.95
N ARG A 295 -5.82 -13.06 17.23
CA ARG A 295 -5.21 -14.29 16.73
C ARG A 295 -4.92 -14.12 15.26
N TYR A 296 -3.64 -14.05 14.96
CA TYR A 296 -3.09 -13.94 13.62
C TYR A 296 -2.70 -15.31 13.09
N ARG A 297 -3.00 -15.55 11.82
CA ARG A 297 -2.54 -16.71 11.06
C ARG A 297 -2.27 -16.33 9.60
N ILE A 298 -1.37 -17.05 8.96
CA ILE A 298 -1.13 -16.96 7.52
C ILE A 298 -1.87 -18.08 6.80
N HIS A 299 -2.39 -17.77 5.61
CA HIS A 299 -2.97 -18.73 4.68
C HIS A 299 -2.11 -18.79 3.43
N PRO A 300 -1.27 -19.81 3.26
CA PRO A 300 -0.35 -19.87 2.14
C PRO A 300 -1.07 -20.10 0.80
N GLY A 301 -0.74 -19.31 -0.22
CA GLY A 301 -1.18 -19.51 -1.60
C GLY A 301 -2.69 -19.54 -1.85
N VAL A 302 -3.51 -18.96 -0.95
CA VAL A 302 -4.98 -19.03 -1.04
C VAL A 302 -5.61 -17.98 -1.95
N LEU A 303 -4.85 -16.98 -2.40
CA LEU A 303 -5.32 -15.95 -3.31
C LEU A 303 -4.48 -15.99 -4.58
N ARG A 304 -5.13 -16.18 -5.72
CA ARG A 304 -4.46 -16.09 -7.03
C ARG A 304 -4.47 -14.65 -7.51
N VAL A 305 -3.35 -14.18 -8.05
CA VAL A 305 -3.20 -12.82 -8.57
C VAL A 305 -2.52 -12.83 -9.92
N ILE A 306 -2.85 -11.87 -10.78
CA ILE A 306 -2.09 -11.60 -12.00
C ILE A 306 -0.96 -10.64 -11.66
N ARG A 307 0.27 -11.13 -11.83
CA ARG A 307 1.50 -10.36 -11.68
C ARG A 307 1.96 -9.85 -13.04
N GLY A 308 2.31 -8.57 -13.11
CA GLY A 308 2.88 -7.96 -14.31
C GLY A 308 4.27 -8.54 -14.63
N THR A 309 4.69 -8.45 -15.90
CA THR A 309 6.03 -8.89 -16.31
C THR A 309 7.05 -7.75 -16.12
N PRO A 310 8.35 -8.07 -15.88
CA PRO A 310 9.38 -7.05 -15.69
C PRO A 310 9.51 -6.04 -16.84
N GLU A 311 9.27 -6.45 -18.09
CA GLU A 311 9.28 -5.54 -19.27
C GLU A 311 8.22 -4.43 -19.16
N THR A 312 7.07 -4.71 -18.55
CA THR A 312 6.04 -3.69 -18.26
C THR A 312 6.34 -2.84 -17.02
N ALA A 313 7.21 -3.30 -16.12
CA ALA A 313 7.60 -2.56 -14.92
C ALA A 313 8.78 -1.59 -15.18
N ASP A 314 9.70 -1.93 -16.08
CA ASP A 314 10.87 -1.10 -16.42
C ASP A 314 10.51 0.21 -17.13
N ALA A 315 9.36 0.28 -17.82
CA ALA A 315 8.81 1.52 -18.37
C ALA A 315 8.57 2.60 -17.30
N MET A 316 8.44 2.22 -16.01
CA MET A 316 8.31 3.15 -14.90
C MET A 316 9.66 3.71 -14.41
N ALA A 317 10.75 2.94 -14.54
CA ALA A 317 12.07 3.38 -14.06
C ALA A 317 12.65 4.50 -14.94
N SER A 318 12.27 4.56 -16.21
CA SER A 318 12.63 5.65 -17.13
C SER A 318 11.85 6.94 -16.86
N ASP A 319 10.55 6.86 -16.54
CA ASP A 319 9.70 8.03 -16.32
C ASP A 319 10.01 8.74 -14.99
N ASP A 320 10.34 8.00 -13.92
CA ASP A 320 10.79 8.59 -12.65
C ASP A 320 12.19 9.22 -12.76
N ALA A 321 13.03 8.76 -13.70
CA ALA A 321 14.35 9.34 -13.95
C ALA A 321 14.25 10.65 -14.74
N GLU A 322 13.33 10.74 -15.71
CA GLU A 322 13.21 11.90 -16.60
C GLU A 322 12.58 13.13 -15.90
N VAL A 323 11.79 12.92 -14.83
CA VAL A 323 11.25 14.03 -13.99
C VAL A 323 12.33 14.63 -13.07
N THR A 324 13.51 14.00 -12.93
CA THR A 324 14.62 14.53 -12.11
C THR A 324 15.74 15.24 -12.89
N SER A 325 15.61 15.41 -14.22
CA SER A 325 16.63 16.10 -15.03
C SER A 325 16.20 17.46 -15.60
N SER A 326 16.32 18.49 -14.74
CA SER A 326 16.74 19.89 -15.06
C SER A 326 15.83 20.81 -15.92
N PRO A 327 16.00 22.16 -15.95
CA PRO A 327 17.22 22.92 -15.62
C PRO A 327 17.04 24.21 -14.77
N ASP A 328 18.18 24.89 -14.57
CA ASP A 328 18.37 26.26 -14.09
C ASP A 328 18.38 26.54 -12.59
N LEU A 329 19.59 26.51 -12.03
CA LEU A 329 20.11 27.57 -11.17
C LEU A 329 21.64 27.65 -11.36
N ALA A 330 22.08 28.70 -12.07
CA ALA A 330 23.49 29.06 -12.20
C ALA A 330 24.15 29.21 -10.82
N PRO A 331 25.43 28.84 -10.64
CA PRO A 331 26.09 28.96 -9.36
C PRO A 331 26.32 30.44 -9.00
N ALA A 332 25.73 30.86 -7.88
CA ALA A 332 25.95 32.17 -7.30
C ALA A 332 27.44 32.33 -6.91
N ARG A 333 28.08 33.36 -7.46
CA ARG A 333 29.43 33.80 -7.08
C ARG A 333 29.46 34.18 -5.60
N VAL A 334 30.36 33.55 -4.85
CA VAL A 334 30.79 33.99 -3.52
C VAL A 334 31.55 35.31 -3.70
N VAL A 335 31.03 36.39 -3.14
CA VAL A 335 31.72 37.69 -3.06
C VAL A 335 32.53 37.70 -1.76
N ASP A 336 33.85 37.70 -1.91
CA ASP A 336 34.84 37.83 -0.83
C ASP A 336 34.91 39.30 -0.36
N PRO A 337 34.67 39.62 0.92
CA PRO A 337 34.67 40.99 1.43
C PRO A 337 36.08 41.47 1.82
N ALA A 338 37.06 41.34 0.91
CA ALA A 338 38.44 41.77 1.13
C ALA A 338 39.12 42.36 -0.12
N SER A 339 38.43 43.19 -0.90
CA SER A 339 39.07 44.03 -1.92
C SER A 339 38.36 45.37 -2.12
N ARG A 340 38.46 46.22 -1.09
CA ARG A 340 38.15 47.66 -1.20
C ARG A 340 39.34 48.49 -0.75
N ALA A 341 40.44 48.34 -1.48
CA ALA A 341 41.56 49.28 -1.48
C ALA A 341 42.30 49.10 -2.81
N ALA A 342 42.73 50.21 -3.42
CA ALA A 342 43.43 50.30 -4.71
C ALA A 342 42.57 50.21 -5.98
N SER A 343 41.90 51.33 -6.32
CA SER A 343 41.80 51.82 -7.71
C SER A 343 41.07 53.18 -7.74
N ARG A 344 41.75 54.20 -7.21
CA ARG A 344 41.56 55.60 -7.64
C ARG A 344 42.95 56.15 -7.91
N ALA A 345 43.48 55.84 -9.08
CA ALA A 345 44.64 56.50 -9.65
C ALA A 345 44.56 56.42 -11.18
N GLY A 346 44.55 57.58 -11.83
CA GLY A 346 45.11 57.72 -13.17
C GLY A 346 44.20 57.52 -14.37
N GLN A 347 43.18 58.38 -14.54
CA GLN A 347 42.97 59.02 -15.84
C GLN A 347 43.48 60.46 -15.73
N ARG A 348 44.79 60.60 -15.93
CA ARG A 348 45.38 61.45 -16.97
C ARG A 348 46.69 60.81 -17.41
#